data_AF-A0A371IVT5-F1
#
_entry.id   AF-A0A371IVT5-F1
#
_cell.length_a   1.000
_cell.length_b   1.000
_cell.length_c   1.000
_cell.angle_alpha   90.00
_cell.angle_beta   90.00
_cell.angle_gamma   90.00
#
_symmetry.space_group_name_H-M   'P 1'
#
loop_
_entity.id
_entity.type
_entity.pdbx_description
1 polymer ?
#
loop_
_entity_poly.entity_id
_entity_poly.type
_entity_poly.pdbx_seq_one_letter_code
_entity_poly.pdbx_strand_id
1 'polypeptide(L)'
;MEPIKIKLEDFKLENFINYYEDNIEELISEYNEQRKEINLVDKDYMDVISSDEEYENLKDANDYKEVLLDEEYALHFIIGKTYEGQEKIELLDGMKYNLKHYLDDLYEDNDTIKDIGDLNLDLDHFIGLLFDYDNNELSISVTNYEHGCEVSKPRMEEIEETGDVEDKIKELLERFMI
;
A
#
# COMPACT_ATOMS: atom_id res chain seq x y z
N MET A 1 2.95 5.32 10.18
CA MET A 1 1.77 5.16 11.04
C MET A 1 1.96 3.89 11.84
N GLU A 2 1.56 3.83 13.12
CA GLU A 2 1.58 2.55 13.84
C GLU A 2 0.74 1.49 13.09
N PRO A 3 1.18 0.21 13.04
CA PRO A 3 0.43 -0.83 12.37
C PRO A 3 -1.00 -0.95 12.92
N ILE A 4 -1.98 -1.00 12.02
CA ILE A 4 -3.39 -1.15 12.41
C ILE A 4 -3.64 -2.63 12.66
N LYS A 5 -4.00 -2.94 13.90
CA LYS A 5 -4.33 -4.29 14.36
C LYS A 5 -5.83 -4.50 14.34
N ILE A 6 -6.28 -5.49 13.58
CA ILE A 6 -7.70 -5.79 13.37
C ILE A 6 -7.89 -7.29 13.52
N LYS A 7 -8.99 -7.74 14.13
CA LYS A 7 -9.32 -9.16 14.04
C LYS A 7 -9.82 -9.47 12.64
N LEU A 8 -9.42 -10.62 12.09
CA LEU A 8 -9.86 -11.02 10.76
C LEU A 8 -11.40 -11.03 10.62
N GLU A 9 -12.13 -11.40 11.68
CA GLU A 9 -13.60 -11.41 11.70
C GLU A 9 -14.25 -10.01 11.58
N ASP A 10 -13.50 -8.95 11.85
CA ASP A 10 -13.95 -7.55 11.83
C ASP A 10 -13.57 -6.84 10.52
N PHE A 11 -12.86 -7.52 9.59
CA PHE A 11 -12.39 -6.96 8.33
C PHE A 11 -12.82 -7.80 7.13
N LYS A 12 -13.46 -7.17 6.15
CA LYS A 12 -13.92 -7.81 4.89
C LYS A 12 -12.75 -7.97 3.91
N LEU A 13 -11.81 -8.84 4.23
CA LEU A 13 -10.57 -9.03 3.45
C LEU A 13 -10.82 -9.34 1.97
N GLU A 14 -11.71 -10.29 1.66
CA GLU A 14 -12.06 -10.62 0.27
C GLU A 14 -12.62 -9.40 -0.47
N ASN A 15 -13.42 -8.57 0.18
CA ASN A 15 -13.96 -7.37 -0.46
C ASN A 15 -12.86 -6.33 -0.71
N PHE A 16 -11.89 -6.20 0.19
CA PHE A 16 -10.73 -5.34 -0.02
C PHE A 16 -9.88 -5.83 -1.20
N ILE A 17 -9.62 -7.13 -1.29
CA ILE A 17 -8.85 -7.73 -2.38
C ILE A 17 -9.55 -7.52 -3.72
N ASN A 18 -10.83 -7.85 -3.82
CA ASN A 18 -11.60 -7.60 -5.05
C ASN A 18 -11.60 -6.10 -5.43
N TYR A 19 -11.76 -5.22 -4.43
CA TYR A 19 -11.69 -3.79 -4.65
C TYR A 19 -10.32 -3.35 -5.18
N TYR A 20 -9.23 -3.93 -4.67
CA TYR A 20 -7.90 -3.67 -5.17
C TYR A 20 -7.74 -4.08 -6.63
N GLU A 21 -8.09 -5.33 -6.95
CA GLU A 21 -7.99 -5.86 -8.31
C GLU A 21 -8.81 -5.02 -9.32
N ASP A 22 -9.99 -4.56 -8.93
CA ASP A 22 -10.86 -3.74 -9.77
C ASP A 22 -10.30 -2.34 -10.07
N ASN A 23 -9.40 -1.79 -9.23
CA ASN A 23 -8.98 -0.38 -9.32
C ASN A 23 -7.47 -0.19 -9.56
N ILE A 24 -6.62 -1.18 -9.27
CA ILE A 24 -5.17 -1.03 -9.35
C ILE A 24 -4.71 -0.63 -10.75
N GLU A 25 -5.34 -1.19 -11.80
CA GLU A 25 -4.98 -0.89 -13.18
C GLU A 25 -5.05 0.61 -13.51
N GLU A 26 -6.03 1.33 -12.98
CA GLU A 26 -6.14 2.78 -13.22
C GLU A 26 -5.00 3.53 -12.54
N LEU A 27 -4.70 3.19 -11.28
CA LEU A 27 -3.67 3.81 -10.47
C LEU A 27 -2.28 3.70 -11.13
N ILE A 28 -1.93 2.52 -11.63
CA ILE A 28 -0.61 2.25 -12.22
C ILE A 28 -0.58 2.23 -13.75
N SER A 29 -1.66 2.65 -14.42
CA SER A 29 -1.81 2.60 -15.90
C SER A 29 -0.69 3.28 -16.69
N GLU A 30 -0.11 4.36 -16.16
CA GLU A 30 0.98 5.12 -16.78
C GLU A 30 2.31 4.34 -16.79
N TYR A 31 2.38 3.30 -15.97
CA TYR A 31 3.53 2.42 -15.83
C TYR A 31 3.22 1.09 -16.55
N ASN A 32 3.22 1.15 -17.88
CA ASN A 32 2.76 0.11 -18.82
C ASN A 32 3.38 -1.30 -18.69
N GLU A 33 4.34 -1.52 -17.78
CA GLU A 33 5.07 -2.78 -17.59
C GLU A 33 5.00 -3.29 -16.14
N GLN A 34 4.26 -2.62 -15.25
CA GLN A 34 4.20 -3.00 -13.84
C GLN A 34 3.27 -4.20 -13.60
N ARG A 35 3.73 -5.18 -12.79
CA ARG A 35 2.87 -6.27 -12.29
C ARG A 35 1.66 -5.64 -11.59
N LYS A 36 0.48 -5.89 -12.13
CA LYS A 36 -0.82 -5.43 -11.61
C LYS A 36 -1.34 -6.31 -10.47
N GLU A 37 -0.43 -7.00 -9.80
CA GLU A 37 -0.73 -8.12 -8.93
C GLU A 37 -0.58 -7.71 -7.47
N ILE A 38 -1.21 -8.47 -6.59
CA ILE A 38 -1.00 -8.38 -5.15
C ILE A 38 0.35 -9.03 -4.88
N ASN A 39 1.29 -8.32 -4.28
CA ASN A 39 2.64 -8.86 -4.06
C ASN A 39 2.63 -9.84 -2.89
N LEU A 40 3.12 -11.06 -3.10
CA LEU A 40 3.45 -11.97 -2.02
C LEU A 40 4.77 -11.55 -1.38
N VAL A 41 4.80 -11.49 -0.05
CA VAL A 41 5.99 -11.14 0.74
C VAL A 41 6.33 -12.32 1.63
N ASP A 42 7.55 -12.82 1.50
CA ASP A 42 8.09 -13.82 2.42
C ASP A 42 8.27 -13.18 3.80
N LYS A 43 7.62 -13.72 4.84
CA LYS A 43 7.65 -13.14 6.18
C LYS A 43 9.00 -13.27 6.88
N ASP A 44 9.78 -14.30 6.55
CA ASP A 44 11.08 -14.53 7.18
C ASP A 44 12.15 -13.60 6.61
N TYR A 45 12.06 -13.29 5.31
CA TYR A 45 13.05 -12.47 4.62
C TYR A 45 12.58 -11.03 4.34
N MET A 46 11.28 -10.74 4.51
CA MET A 46 10.63 -9.47 4.13
C MET A 46 10.88 -9.09 2.66
N ASP A 47 11.06 -10.10 1.82
CA ASP A 47 11.38 -9.97 0.40
C ASP A 47 10.11 -10.22 -0.43
N VAL A 48 9.92 -9.40 -1.46
CA VAL A 48 8.83 -9.61 -2.42
C VAL A 48 9.16 -10.79 -3.33
N ILE A 49 8.23 -11.74 -3.41
CA ILE A 49 8.35 -12.90 -4.28
C ILE A 49 8.20 -12.48 -5.73
N SER A 50 9.26 -12.70 -6.51
CA SER A 50 9.32 -12.33 -7.93
C SER A 50 9.10 -13.50 -8.88
N SER A 51 9.08 -14.74 -8.37
CA SER A 51 8.89 -15.95 -9.17
C SER A 51 7.40 -16.16 -9.46
N ASP A 52 7.07 -16.57 -10.68
CA ASP A 52 5.69 -16.74 -11.12
C ASP A 52 5.07 -18.06 -10.62
N GLU A 53 5.91 -19.03 -10.21
CA GLU A 53 5.46 -20.37 -9.75
C GLU A 53 4.54 -20.25 -8.52
N GLU A 54 4.86 -19.35 -7.61
CA GLU A 54 4.14 -19.07 -6.38
C GLU A 54 2.76 -18.42 -6.63
N TYR A 55 2.57 -17.83 -7.82
CA TYR A 55 1.30 -17.20 -8.23
C TYR A 55 0.45 -18.11 -9.13
N GLU A 56 0.95 -19.25 -9.62
CA GLU A 56 0.25 -20.09 -10.61
C GLU A 56 -1.15 -20.54 -10.15
N ASN A 57 -1.36 -20.65 -8.84
CA ASN A 57 -2.60 -21.10 -8.24
C ASN A 57 -3.47 -19.96 -7.69
N LEU A 58 -3.04 -18.70 -7.75
CA LEU A 58 -3.76 -17.55 -7.21
C LEU A 58 -4.58 -16.88 -8.32
N LYS A 59 -5.90 -17.05 -8.27
CA LYS A 59 -6.82 -16.61 -9.33
C LYS A 59 -7.88 -15.65 -8.85
N ASP A 60 -8.24 -15.71 -7.59
CA ASP A 60 -9.25 -14.85 -7.00
C ASP A 60 -8.94 -14.47 -5.55
N ALA A 61 -9.76 -13.57 -5.01
CA ALA A 61 -9.62 -13.06 -3.66
C ALA A 61 -9.60 -14.14 -2.56
N ASN A 62 -10.26 -15.28 -2.78
CA ASN A 62 -10.25 -16.36 -1.80
C ASN A 62 -8.89 -17.07 -1.78
N ASP A 63 -8.27 -17.28 -2.94
CA ASP A 63 -6.93 -17.88 -3.01
C ASP A 63 -5.90 -17.02 -2.25
N TYR A 64 -5.90 -15.71 -2.47
CA TYR A 64 -5.01 -14.78 -1.73
C TYR A 64 -5.29 -14.76 -0.23
N LYS A 65 -6.57 -14.83 0.16
CA LYS A 65 -6.94 -14.94 1.56
C LYS A 65 -6.41 -16.23 2.17
N GLU A 66 -6.54 -17.37 1.50
CA GLU A 66 -6.00 -18.65 1.98
C GLU A 66 -4.48 -18.56 2.19
N VAL A 67 -3.75 -17.98 1.23
CA VAL A 67 -2.30 -17.74 1.34
C VAL A 67 -1.93 -16.88 2.55
N LEU A 68 -2.66 -15.78 2.80
CA LEU A 68 -2.41 -14.94 3.97
C LEU A 68 -2.64 -15.70 5.29
N LEU A 69 -3.65 -16.57 5.33
CA LEU A 69 -4.01 -17.34 6.52
C LEU A 69 -3.11 -18.55 6.78
N ASP A 70 -2.33 -18.98 5.78
CA ASP A 70 -1.31 -20.02 5.93
C ASP A 70 -0.04 -19.50 6.64
N GLU A 71 0.04 -18.19 6.92
CA GLU A 71 1.08 -17.52 7.70
C GLU A 71 2.52 -17.61 7.12
N GLU A 72 2.70 -18.22 5.95
CA GLU A 72 3.98 -18.27 5.22
C GLU A 72 4.27 -16.94 4.51
N TYR A 73 3.22 -16.34 3.94
CA TYR A 73 3.31 -15.10 3.17
C TYR A 73 2.45 -14.00 3.77
N ALA A 74 2.95 -12.77 3.67
CA ALA A 74 2.15 -11.56 3.79
C ALA A 74 1.72 -11.07 2.40
N LEU A 75 0.66 -10.27 2.35
CA LEU A 75 0.17 -9.67 1.11
C LEU A 75 0.50 -8.18 1.10
N HIS A 76 1.06 -7.69 0.00
CA HIS A 76 1.36 -6.28 -0.17
C HIS A 76 0.58 -5.67 -1.34
N PHE A 77 -0.04 -4.53 -1.06
CA PHE A 77 -0.96 -3.83 -1.96
C PHE A 77 -0.45 -2.42 -2.22
N ILE A 78 -0.35 -2.00 -3.48
CA ILE A 78 -0.09 -0.61 -3.84
C ILE A 78 -1.39 0.20 -3.74
N ILE A 79 -1.47 1.13 -2.80
CA ILE A 79 -2.71 1.90 -2.54
C ILE A 79 -2.63 3.36 -2.97
N GLY A 80 -1.47 3.86 -3.36
CA GLY A 80 -1.35 5.24 -3.78
C GLY A 80 -0.05 5.58 -4.48
N LYS A 81 -0.10 6.67 -5.25
CA LYS A 81 1.05 7.29 -5.91
C LYS A 81 0.98 8.79 -5.79
N THR A 82 2.12 9.47 -5.91
CA THR A 82 2.12 10.90 -6.14
C THR A 82 2.08 11.23 -7.62
N TYR A 83 1.63 12.44 -7.93
CA TYR A 83 1.64 12.98 -9.27
C TYR A 83 1.80 14.51 -9.22
N GLU A 84 1.98 15.13 -10.39
CA GLU A 84 2.23 16.58 -10.51
C GLU A 84 3.44 17.08 -9.70
N GLY A 85 4.55 16.34 -9.66
CA GLY A 85 5.77 16.80 -8.98
C GLY A 85 5.74 16.63 -7.46
N GLN A 86 5.05 15.59 -6.98
CA GLN A 86 4.90 15.25 -5.55
C GLN A 86 4.01 16.21 -4.75
N GLU A 87 3.20 17.01 -5.45
CA GLU A 87 2.28 17.96 -4.80
C GLU A 87 0.93 17.34 -4.49
N LYS A 88 0.61 16.20 -5.12
CA LYS A 88 -0.68 15.54 -5.02
C LYS A 88 -0.48 14.04 -4.89
N ILE A 89 -1.39 13.42 -4.18
CA ILE A 89 -1.49 11.97 -4.02
C ILE A 89 -2.80 11.50 -4.65
N GLU A 90 -2.71 10.43 -5.42
CA GLU A 90 -3.85 9.67 -5.91
C GLU A 90 -3.88 8.33 -5.17
N LEU A 91 -5.00 8.03 -4.52
CA LEU A 91 -5.22 6.74 -3.90
C LEU A 91 -5.93 5.78 -4.86
N LEU A 92 -5.90 4.50 -4.51
CA LEU A 92 -6.53 3.40 -5.22
C LEU A 92 -8.02 3.62 -5.52
N ASP A 93 -8.70 4.46 -4.73
CA ASP A 93 -10.10 4.81 -4.97
C ASP A 93 -10.31 5.90 -6.03
N GLY A 94 -9.25 6.29 -6.73
CA GLY A 94 -9.23 7.38 -7.69
C GLY A 94 -9.35 8.77 -7.05
N MET A 95 -9.46 8.85 -5.71
CA MET A 95 -9.50 10.13 -5.03
C MET A 95 -8.11 10.77 -5.04
N LYS A 96 -8.10 12.01 -5.49
CA LYS A 96 -6.92 12.85 -5.58
C LYS A 96 -6.94 13.88 -4.46
N TYR A 97 -5.84 13.97 -3.73
CA TYR A 97 -5.67 14.90 -2.61
C TYR A 97 -4.44 15.77 -2.86
N ASN A 98 -4.56 17.05 -2.54
CA ASN A 98 -3.40 17.93 -2.52
C ASN A 98 -2.63 17.72 -1.21
N LEU A 99 -1.33 17.56 -1.32
CA LEU A 99 -0.42 17.61 -0.19
C LEU A 99 -0.22 19.09 0.18
N LYS A 100 -0.57 19.46 1.41
CA LYS A 100 -0.72 20.87 1.81
C LYS A 100 0.54 21.72 1.68
N HIS A 101 1.73 21.11 1.58
CA HIS A 101 3.01 21.81 1.71
C HIS A 101 3.79 22.08 0.42
N TYR A 102 3.33 21.59 -0.74
CA TYR A 102 4.09 21.82 -1.97
C TYR A 102 3.70 23.12 -2.69
N LEU A 103 2.50 23.69 -2.45
CA LEU A 103 1.96 24.77 -3.28
C LEU A 103 1.82 26.17 -2.67
N ASP A 104 1.99 26.43 -1.37
CA ASP A 104 1.99 27.81 -0.85
C ASP A 104 2.66 27.92 0.54
N ASP A 105 3.36 29.05 0.76
CA ASP A 105 4.04 29.51 1.98
C ASP A 105 5.42 28.93 2.34
N LEU A 106 6.40 29.25 1.49
CA LEU A 106 7.83 29.34 1.83
C LEU A 106 8.16 30.51 2.79
N TYR A 107 7.15 31.29 3.22
CA TYR A 107 7.31 32.44 4.10
C TYR A 107 6.15 32.47 5.12
N GLU A 108 6.52 32.48 6.40
CA GLU A 108 5.66 32.79 7.56
C GLU A 108 4.74 31.66 8.06
N ASP A 109 5.29 30.71 8.84
CA ASP A 109 4.91 30.60 10.26
C ASP A 109 5.72 29.48 10.96
N ASN A 110 6.35 29.84 12.08
CA ASN A 110 7.22 28.97 12.88
C ASN A 110 6.47 27.94 13.75
N ASP A 111 5.19 27.66 13.48
CA ASP A 111 4.38 26.69 14.24
C ASP A 111 3.19 26.18 13.40
N THR A 112 3.42 25.28 12.42
CA THR A 112 2.54 24.15 12.00
C THR A 112 3.06 23.51 10.70
N ILE A 113 4.06 22.62 10.80
CA ILE A 113 4.51 21.77 9.69
C ILE A 113 3.57 20.54 9.66
N LYS A 114 2.95 20.22 8.52
CA LYS A 114 2.21 18.96 8.31
C LYS A 114 2.91 18.10 7.27
N ASP A 115 3.64 17.13 7.80
CA ASP A 115 4.58 16.24 7.13
C ASP A 115 3.86 15.19 6.23
N ILE A 116 4.56 14.59 5.26
CA ILE A 116 4.18 13.26 4.73
C ILE A 116 4.82 12.14 5.55
N GLY A 117 5.61 12.51 6.56
CA GLY A 117 6.37 11.61 7.42
C GLY A 117 7.51 10.97 6.64
N ASP A 118 7.66 9.67 6.82
CA ASP A 118 8.73 8.89 6.20
C ASP A 118 8.37 8.40 4.78
N LEU A 119 7.23 8.82 4.24
CA LEU A 119 6.82 8.47 2.88
C LEU A 119 7.82 9.02 1.84
N ASN A 120 8.46 8.13 1.06
CA ASN A 120 9.18 8.49 -0.14
C ASN A 120 8.26 8.30 -1.35
N LEU A 121 7.93 9.38 -2.03
CA LEU A 121 6.94 9.41 -3.10
C LEU A 121 7.55 9.90 -4.42
N ASP A 122 8.73 9.41 -4.77
CA ASP A 122 9.30 9.62 -6.10
C ASP A 122 8.65 8.74 -7.16
N LEU A 123 9.02 8.94 -8.43
CA LEU A 123 8.38 8.26 -9.56
C LEU A 123 8.47 6.72 -9.50
N ASP A 124 9.47 6.19 -8.81
CA ASP A 124 9.72 4.76 -8.67
C ASP A 124 9.13 4.20 -7.35
N HIS A 125 8.63 5.07 -6.45
CA HIS A 125 8.08 4.70 -5.15
C HIS A 125 6.57 4.90 -5.05
N PHE A 126 5.91 3.89 -4.50
CA PHE A 126 4.49 3.86 -4.23
C PHE A 126 4.20 3.77 -2.73
N ILE A 127 2.97 4.12 -2.38
CA ILE A 127 2.43 3.89 -1.04
C ILE A 127 1.82 2.50 -1.02
N GLY A 128 2.35 1.65 -0.17
CA GLY A 128 1.91 0.30 0.02
C GLY A 128 1.17 0.07 1.33
N LEU A 129 0.37 -0.99 1.37
CA LEU A 129 -0.10 -1.63 2.60
C LEU A 129 0.42 -3.05 2.65
N LEU A 130 1.11 -3.40 3.73
CA LEU A 130 1.51 -4.76 4.05
C LEU A 130 0.50 -5.36 5.02
N PHE A 131 -0.19 -6.40 4.58
CA PHE A 131 -1.12 -7.19 5.35
C PHE A 131 -0.38 -8.43 5.85
N ASP A 132 -0.13 -8.46 7.14
CA ASP A 132 0.44 -9.61 7.83
C ASP A 132 -0.61 -10.23 8.76
N TYR A 133 -0.70 -11.55 8.78
CA TYR A 133 -1.59 -12.29 9.65
C TYR A 133 -0.77 -13.20 10.57
N ASP A 134 -1.00 -13.05 11.87
CA ASP A 134 -0.43 -13.89 12.91
C ASP A 134 -1.36 -13.91 14.11
N ASN A 135 -1.40 -15.02 14.84
CA ASN A 135 -2.13 -15.15 16.11
C ASN A 135 -3.60 -14.69 16.04
N ASN A 136 -4.28 -14.93 14.90
CA ASN A 136 -5.66 -14.53 14.65
C ASN A 136 -5.90 -13.00 14.65
N GLU A 137 -4.85 -12.24 14.35
CA GLU A 137 -4.85 -10.79 14.20
C GLU A 137 -4.24 -10.43 12.82
N LEU A 138 -4.93 -9.55 12.10
CA LEU A 138 -4.43 -8.90 10.89
C LEU A 138 -3.72 -7.60 11.31
N SER A 139 -2.43 -7.51 10.99
CA SER A 139 -1.63 -6.31 11.12
C SER A 139 -1.47 -5.65 9.76
N ILE A 140 -1.83 -4.37 9.65
CA ILE A 140 -1.71 -3.59 8.42
C ILE A 140 -0.68 -2.48 8.65
N SER A 141 0.48 -2.61 8.01
CA SER A 141 1.55 -1.60 8.02
C SER A 141 1.53 -0.79 6.73
N VAL A 142 1.84 0.51 6.80
CA VAL A 142 2.07 1.33 5.60
C VAL A 142 3.53 1.19 5.20
N THR A 143 3.78 1.10 3.90
CA THR A 143 5.13 0.93 3.37
C THR A 143 5.44 1.89 2.24
N ASN A 144 6.71 2.28 2.13
CA ASN A 144 7.27 2.73 0.87
C ASN A 144 7.56 1.50 0.01
N TYR A 145 7.14 1.53 -1.25
CA TYR A 145 7.31 0.43 -2.18
C TYR A 145 8.01 0.88 -3.45
N GLU A 146 9.27 0.50 -3.62
CA GLU A 146 10.03 0.70 -4.85
C GLU A 146 9.87 -0.53 -5.73
N HIS A 147 9.20 -0.41 -6.87
CA HIS A 147 8.89 -1.58 -7.70
C HIS A 147 10.10 -2.09 -8.54
N GLY A 148 11.17 -1.30 -8.64
CA GLY A 148 12.44 -1.70 -9.26
C GLY A 148 12.49 -1.71 -10.80
N CYS A 149 11.43 -1.28 -11.50
CA CYS A 149 11.39 -1.03 -12.96
C CYS A 149 11.94 -2.16 -13.85
N GLU A 150 11.71 -3.43 -13.53
CA GLU A 150 12.32 -4.62 -14.21
C GLU A 150 13.86 -4.68 -14.18
N VAL A 151 14.54 -3.66 -13.65
CA VAL A 151 16.00 -3.56 -13.56
C VAL A 151 16.51 -4.13 -12.23
N SER A 152 15.70 -4.05 -11.20
CA SER A 152 16.02 -4.50 -9.85
C SER A 152 14.85 -5.20 -9.19
N LYS A 153 15.13 -5.97 -8.14
CA LYS A 153 14.08 -6.56 -7.32
C LYS A 153 13.27 -5.43 -6.66
N PRO A 154 11.94 -5.60 -6.53
CA PRO A 154 11.15 -4.69 -5.73
C PRO A 154 11.70 -4.60 -4.30
N ARG A 155 11.55 -3.43 -3.68
CA ARG A 155 11.92 -3.16 -2.30
C ARG A 155 10.76 -2.56 -1.57
N MET A 156 10.66 -2.91 -0.30
CA MET A 156 9.64 -2.43 0.59
C MET A 156 10.29 -1.99 1.90
N GLU A 157 9.80 -0.88 2.43
CA GLU A 157 10.20 -0.36 3.73
C GLU A 157 8.95 0.02 4.52
N GLU A 158 8.74 -0.59 5.68
CA GLU A 158 7.69 -0.14 6.61
C GLU A 158 8.01 1.23 7.17
N ILE A 159 7.00 2.09 7.29
CA ILE A 159 7.19 3.47 7.71
C ILE A 159 6.41 3.84 8.98
N GLU A 160 7.07 4.59 9.87
CA GLU A 160 6.57 4.92 11.20
C GLU A 160 5.70 6.17 11.21
N GLU A 161 5.89 7.10 10.26
CA GLU A 161 5.07 8.31 10.12
C GLU A 161 4.55 8.49 8.68
N THR A 162 3.25 8.77 8.53
CA THR A 162 2.59 9.04 7.22
C THR A 162 1.99 10.45 7.14
N GLY A 163 2.16 11.23 8.20
CA GLY A 163 1.64 12.58 8.39
C GLY A 163 0.23 12.78 7.85
N ASP A 164 0.05 13.74 6.93
CA ASP A 164 -1.26 14.16 6.39
C ASP A 164 -2.00 13.05 5.60
N VAL A 165 -1.31 11.97 5.21
CA VAL A 165 -1.89 10.85 4.47
C VAL A 165 -2.54 9.82 5.41
N GLU A 166 -2.20 9.83 6.70
CA GLU A 166 -2.67 8.86 7.70
C GLU A 166 -4.19 8.73 7.73
N ASP A 167 -4.90 9.85 7.87
CA ASP A 167 -6.36 9.88 7.94
C ASP A 167 -7.00 9.33 6.66
N LYS A 168 -6.34 9.49 5.50
CA LYS A 168 -6.85 9.02 4.21
C LYS A 168 -6.68 7.52 4.03
N ILE A 169 -5.58 6.97 4.53
CA ILE A 169 -5.37 5.52 4.57
C ILE A 169 -6.37 4.87 5.52
N LYS A 170 -6.62 5.47 6.69
CA LYS A 170 -7.64 4.98 7.63
C LYS A 170 -9.04 5.06 7.05
N GLU A 171 -9.42 6.18 6.44
CA GLU A 171 -10.72 6.34 5.75
C GLU A 171 -10.91 5.30 4.63
N LEU A 172 -9.84 4.90 3.93
CA LEU A 172 -9.88 3.83 2.93
C LEU A 172 -10.15 2.47 3.59
N LEU A 173 -9.40 2.12 4.63
CA LEU A 173 -9.51 0.84 5.35
C LEU A 173 -10.85 0.69 6.08
N GLU A 174 -11.38 1.77 6.67
CA GLU A 174 -12.66 1.79 7.39
C GLU A 174 -13.84 1.33 6.54
N ARG A 175 -13.77 1.47 5.21
CA ARG A 175 -14.81 1.01 4.27
C ARG A 175 -15.01 -0.51 4.31
N PHE A 176 -13.98 -1.23 4.75
CA PHE A 176 -13.95 -2.70 4.78
C PHE A 176 -14.17 -3.27 6.17
N MET A 177 -14.33 -2.42 7.19
CA MET A 177 -14.69 -2.85 8.54
C MET A 177 -16.14 -3.37 8.59
N ILE A 178 -16.43 -4.21 9.58
CA ILE A 178 -17.76 -4.77 9.88
C ILE A 178 -18.47 -3.98 10.99
#